data_AF-A0A7V8AZ62-F1
#
_entry.id   AF-A0A7V8AZ62-F1
#
_cell.length_a   1.000
_cell.length_b   1.000
_cell.length_c   1.000
_cell.angle_alpha   90.00
_cell.angle_beta   90.00
_cell.angle_gamma   90.00
#
_symmetry.space_group_name_H-M   'P 1'
#
loop_
_entity.id
_entity.type
_entity.pdbx_description
1 polymer ?
#
loop_
_entity_poly.entity_id
_entity_poly.type
_entity_poly.pdbx_seq_one_letter_code
_entity_poly.pdbx_strand_id
1 'polypeptide(L)'
;GIDDRVVVSSLLAEQFGISVGDKLRLYSTRNFEEVMRAYKATENPPVREAYATIWKKATAMLAAAWHPEKDGFSIPAKVLESGIYEPLYRIYSANIRKPEQAWLNTILVAMDPALNDPAYHFKADDKASIEKAVAALNSSDAEKMDGDILKGLKSIVLPKEAEVSGVYQASQMAITPDVFMPLPLAQNLAGLEDAVQGIALRLDDPYLAEPVAAAARVSLGPDWSLLTWGEQYQAFFALINQQRVMMYFALSFIVLVSAFSMMAVMFTVTIQKRREIGVMKALGAAPGQIVRVFLYQGMILGVLGALLGVALGRLVILFRGEIQGAARALGFDPFSASFTGFGKLPAFNNPLEQAVIAVMAFILCSLAALVPAFFAARSDAAKSLRNL
;
A
#
# COMPACT_ATOMS: atom_id res chain seq x y z
N GLY A 1 1.41 -11.07 -35.11
CA GLY A 1 2.86 -10.81 -35.06
C GLY A 1 3.34 -11.03 -33.64
N ILE A 2 4.57 -10.64 -33.28
CA ILE A 2 4.98 -10.59 -31.86
C ILE A 2 4.05 -9.66 -31.06
N ASP A 3 3.39 -8.73 -31.74
CA ASP A 3 2.50 -7.69 -31.20
C ASP A 3 1.26 -8.20 -30.46
N ASP A 4 0.87 -9.46 -30.66
CA ASP A 4 -0.32 -10.07 -30.02
C ASP A 4 0.07 -11.16 -29.01
N ARG A 5 1.33 -11.17 -28.54
CA ARG A 5 1.81 -12.14 -27.55
C ARG A 5 1.93 -11.51 -26.18
N VAL A 6 1.37 -12.17 -25.17
CA VAL A 6 1.40 -11.69 -23.77
C VAL A 6 2.12 -12.67 -22.87
N VAL A 7 2.62 -12.16 -21.74
CA VAL A 7 3.16 -12.96 -20.64
C VAL A 7 2.29 -12.72 -19.42
N VAL A 8 1.84 -13.81 -18.79
CA VAL A 8 0.86 -13.77 -17.71
C VAL A 8 1.51 -14.14 -16.38
N SER A 9 1.02 -13.58 -15.28
CA SER A 9 1.47 -13.94 -13.93
C SER A 9 1.07 -15.38 -13.57
N SER A 10 1.91 -16.09 -12.82
CA SER A 10 1.59 -17.45 -12.37
C SER A 10 0.32 -17.49 -11.50
N LEU A 11 0.06 -16.42 -10.74
CA LEU A 11 -1.15 -16.29 -9.92
C LEU A 11 -2.42 -16.20 -10.78
N LEU A 12 -2.39 -15.35 -11.84
CA LEU A 12 -3.50 -15.24 -12.77
C LEU A 12 -3.68 -16.54 -13.58
N ALA A 13 -2.56 -17.15 -13.98
CA ALA A 13 -2.58 -18.41 -14.71
C ALA A 13 -3.22 -19.55 -13.90
N GLU A 14 -2.86 -19.69 -12.62
CA GLU A 14 -3.49 -20.66 -11.71
C GLU A 14 -4.98 -20.35 -11.47
N GLN A 15 -5.32 -19.07 -11.27
CA GLN A 15 -6.69 -18.65 -10.98
C GLN A 15 -7.66 -18.95 -12.13
N PHE A 16 -7.21 -18.76 -13.38
CA PHE A 16 -8.05 -18.89 -14.58
C PHE A 16 -7.75 -20.15 -15.40
N GLY A 17 -6.83 -21.00 -14.95
CA GLY A 17 -6.42 -22.22 -15.66
C GLY A 17 -5.73 -21.95 -16.99
N ILE A 18 -4.99 -20.85 -17.09
CA ILE A 18 -4.34 -20.39 -18.33
C ILE A 18 -3.01 -21.10 -18.52
N SER A 19 -2.77 -21.61 -19.72
CA SER A 19 -1.54 -22.25 -20.16
C SER A 19 -0.86 -21.51 -21.31
N VAL A 20 0.42 -21.79 -21.53
CA VAL A 20 1.15 -21.26 -22.70
C VAL A 20 0.51 -21.81 -23.98
N GLY A 21 0.21 -20.92 -24.93
CA GLY A 21 -0.52 -21.20 -26.17
C GLY A 21 -2.01 -20.88 -26.13
N ASP A 22 -2.57 -20.59 -24.95
CA ASP A 22 -3.97 -20.18 -24.83
C ASP A 22 -4.20 -18.78 -25.41
N LYS A 23 -5.43 -18.54 -25.86
CA LYS A 23 -5.86 -17.22 -26.36
C LYS A 23 -6.68 -16.50 -25.31
N LEU A 24 -6.22 -15.31 -24.94
CA LEU A 24 -6.91 -14.40 -24.05
C LEU A 24 -7.63 -13.32 -24.86
N ARG A 25 -8.89 -13.06 -24.52
CA ARG A 25 -9.61 -11.90 -25.05
C ARG A 25 -9.50 -10.76 -24.05
N LEU A 26 -8.79 -9.71 -24.44
CA LEU A 26 -8.52 -8.52 -23.62
C LEU A 26 -9.60 -7.47 -23.87
N TYR A 27 -10.18 -6.97 -22.79
CA TYR A 27 -11.19 -5.90 -22.80
C TYR A 27 -10.63 -4.67 -22.10
N SER A 28 -10.75 -3.50 -22.74
CA SER A 28 -10.44 -2.23 -22.09
C SER A 28 -11.63 -1.78 -21.24
N THR A 29 -11.37 -1.40 -19.98
CA THR A 29 -12.40 -0.90 -19.06
C THR A 29 -13.06 0.39 -19.55
N ARG A 30 -12.30 1.22 -20.28
CA ARG A 30 -12.82 2.41 -20.96
C ARG A 30 -14.03 2.10 -21.84
N ASN A 31 -13.94 1.02 -22.61
CA ASN A 31 -15.01 0.60 -23.50
C ASN A 31 -16.27 0.24 -22.71
N PHE A 32 -16.12 -0.46 -21.58
CA PHE A 32 -17.25 -0.88 -20.77
C PHE A 32 -17.95 0.32 -20.12
N GLU A 33 -17.19 1.27 -19.57
CA GLU A 33 -17.75 2.48 -18.97
C GLU A 33 -18.45 3.38 -19.99
N GLU A 34 -17.83 3.60 -21.16
CA GLU A 34 -18.41 4.41 -22.23
C GLU A 34 -19.70 3.77 -22.79
N VAL A 35 -19.70 2.45 -23.01
CA VAL A 35 -20.90 1.70 -23.44
C VAL A 35 -21.99 1.75 -22.39
N MET A 36 -21.68 1.48 -21.12
CA MET A 36 -22.67 1.49 -20.04
C MET A 36 -23.24 2.89 -19.83
N ARG A 37 -22.44 3.95 -19.98
CA ARG A 37 -22.90 5.34 -19.90
C ARG A 37 -23.80 5.68 -21.08
N ALA A 38 -23.43 5.30 -22.30
CA ALA A 38 -24.27 5.52 -23.47
C ALA A 38 -25.61 4.77 -23.35
N TYR A 39 -25.57 3.48 -23.00
CA TYR A 39 -26.76 2.65 -22.78
C TYR A 39 -27.73 3.28 -21.77
N LYS A 40 -27.23 3.65 -20.58
CA LYS A 40 -28.05 4.30 -19.53
C LYS A 40 -28.60 5.67 -19.96
N ALA A 41 -27.85 6.44 -20.74
CA ALA A 41 -28.29 7.74 -21.22
C ALA A 41 -29.37 7.64 -22.31
N THR A 42 -29.30 6.61 -23.17
CA THR A 42 -30.30 6.34 -24.22
C THR A 42 -31.59 5.72 -23.67
N GLU A 43 -31.52 5.01 -22.54
CA GLU A 43 -32.68 4.39 -21.89
C GLU A 43 -33.62 5.44 -21.25
N ASN A 44 -33.08 6.57 -20.80
CA ASN A 44 -33.86 7.62 -20.16
C ASN A 44 -34.57 8.51 -21.21
N PRO A 45 -35.85 8.87 -20.99
CA PRO A 45 -36.50 9.89 -21.82
C PRO A 45 -35.81 11.26 -21.64
N PRO A 46 -36.00 12.21 -22.59
CA PRO A 46 -35.43 13.55 -22.50
C PRO A 46 -35.72 14.23 -21.18
N VAL A 47 -34.86 15.16 -20.76
CA VAL A 47 -34.99 15.86 -19.45
C VAL A 47 -36.38 16.46 -19.25
N ARG A 48 -36.96 17.03 -20.31
CA ARG A 48 -38.30 17.65 -20.31
C ARG A 48 -39.43 16.65 -20.02
N GLU A 49 -39.22 15.36 -20.24
CA GLU A 49 -40.17 14.27 -20.03
C GLU A 49 -39.86 13.52 -18.72
N ALA A 50 -38.62 13.07 -18.54
CA ALA A 50 -38.18 12.36 -17.34
C ALA A 50 -38.36 13.17 -16.05
N TYR A 51 -38.14 14.48 -16.13
CA TYR A 51 -38.22 15.41 -14.99
C TYR A 51 -39.28 16.49 -15.20
N ALA A 52 -40.32 16.23 -16.00
CA ALA A 52 -41.32 17.22 -16.43
C ALA A 52 -41.85 18.10 -15.29
N THR A 53 -42.16 17.51 -14.13
CA THR A 53 -42.68 18.23 -12.94
C THR A 53 -41.66 19.21 -12.37
N ILE A 54 -40.40 18.78 -12.25
CA ILE A 54 -39.31 19.57 -11.68
C ILE A 54 -38.89 20.65 -12.69
N TRP A 55 -38.70 20.25 -13.96
CA TRP A 55 -38.30 21.11 -15.07
C TRP A 55 -39.31 22.23 -15.31
N LYS A 56 -40.60 21.93 -15.50
CA LYS A 56 -41.64 22.94 -15.74
C LYS A 56 -41.77 23.93 -14.58
N LYS A 57 -41.65 23.45 -13.34
CA LYS A 57 -41.71 24.30 -12.14
C LYS A 57 -40.52 25.25 -12.08
N ALA A 58 -39.31 24.74 -12.28
CA ALA A 58 -38.09 25.54 -12.27
C ALA A 58 -38.06 26.57 -13.40
N THR A 59 -38.44 26.19 -14.64
CA THR A 59 -38.46 27.12 -15.79
C THR A 59 -39.56 28.17 -15.67
N ALA A 60 -40.72 27.83 -15.10
CA ALA A 60 -41.80 28.80 -14.86
C ALA A 60 -41.41 29.81 -13.78
N MET A 61 -40.78 29.35 -12.69
CA MET A 61 -40.23 30.23 -11.65
C MET A 61 -39.14 31.13 -12.23
N LEU A 62 -38.23 30.59 -13.03
CA LEU A 62 -37.17 31.35 -13.69
C LEU A 62 -37.74 32.44 -14.60
N ALA A 63 -38.72 32.13 -15.44
CA ALA A 63 -39.35 33.11 -16.33
C ALA A 63 -40.05 34.25 -15.57
N ALA A 64 -40.61 33.96 -14.40
CA ALA A 64 -41.33 34.94 -13.58
C ALA A 64 -40.44 35.73 -12.61
N ALA A 65 -39.22 35.28 -12.33
CA ALA A 65 -38.39 35.85 -11.27
C ALA A 65 -37.48 37.00 -11.72
N TRP A 66 -37.43 37.32 -13.02
CA TRP A 66 -36.62 38.40 -13.57
C TRP A 66 -37.15 39.79 -13.21
N HIS A 67 -36.35 40.57 -12.46
CA HIS A 67 -36.62 41.98 -12.18
C HIS A 67 -35.68 42.87 -13.01
N PRO A 68 -36.20 43.82 -13.81
CA PRO A 68 -35.35 44.69 -14.62
C PRO A 68 -34.62 45.73 -13.75
N GLU A 69 -33.32 45.89 -13.98
CA GLU A 69 -32.46 46.91 -13.35
C GLU A 69 -31.76 47.77 -14.40
N LYS A 70 -31.11 48.87 -13.98
CA LYS A 70 -30.50 49.84 -14.91
C LYS A 70 -29.47 49.23 -15.86
N ASP A 71 -28.71 48.23 -15.42
CA ASP A 71 -27.63 47.58 -16.18
C ASP A 71 -27.78 46.04 -16.25
N GLY A 72 -28.99 45.51 -16.08
CA GLY A 72 -29.20 44.05 -16.10
C GLY A 72 -30.53 43.60 -15.54
N PHE A 73 -30.54 42.39 -14.99
CA PHE A 73 -31.70 41.80 -14.34
C PHE A 73 -31.31 41.25 -12.97
N SER A 74 -32.25 41.22 -12.03
CA SER A 74 -32.05 40.57 -10.75
C SER A 74 -33.09 39.50 -10.41
N ILE A 75 -32.65 38.49 -9.66
CA ILE A 75 -33.50 37.42 -9.13
C ILE A 75 -33.29 37.34 -7.61
N PRO A 76 -34.34 37.31 -6.78
CA PRO A 76 -34.19 37.16 -5.33
C PRO A 76 -33.45 35.87 -4.95
N ALA A 77 -32.47 35.97 -4.04
CA ALA A 77 -31.57 34.86 -3.69
C ALA A 77 -32.29 33.57 -3.27
N LYS A 78 -33.29 33.70 -2.39
CA LYS A 78 -34.07 32.56 -1.90
C LYS A 78 -34.84 31.83 -3.02
N VAL A 79 -35.30 32.56 -4.03
CA VAL A 79 -36.04 32.01 -5.18
C VAL A 79 -35.07 31.32 -6.13
N LEU A 80 -33.91 31.93 -6.38
CA LEU A 80 -32.87 31.34 -7.22
C LEU A 80 -32.34 30.05 -6.61
N GLU A 81 -31.91 30.05 -5.35
CA GLU A 81 -31.25 28.90 -4.72
C GLU A 81 -32.20 27.70 -4.53
N SER A 82 -33.31 27.90 -3.83
CA SER A 82 -34.22 26.81 -3.45
C SER A 82 -35.26 26.47 -4.53
N GLY A 83 -35.64 27.45 -5.35
CA GLY A 83 -36.71 27.32 -6.34
C GLY A 83 -36.23 26.89 -7.73
N ILE A 84 -34.98 27.22 -8.08
CA ILE A 84 -34.45 27.07 -9.44
C ILE A 84 -33.15 26.26 -9.43
N TYR A 85 -32.12 26.70 -8.71
CA TYR A 85 -30.77 26.12 -8.74
C TYR A 85 -30.74 24.69 -8.18
N GLU A 86 -31.22 24.46 -6.96
CA GLU A 86 -31.21 23.12 -6.35
C GLU A 86 -32.03 22.09 -7.16
N PRO A 87 -33.25 22.38 -7.64
CA PRO A 87 -33.98 21.50 -8.53
C PRO A 87 -33.25 21.18 -9.85
N LEU A 88 -32.61 22.17 -10.48
CA LEU A 88 -31.85 21.98 -11.71
C LEU A 88 -30.55 21.20 -11.48
N TYR A 89 -29.87 21.41 -10.35
CA TYR A 89 -28.68 20.67 -9.96
C TYR A 89 -28.97 19.18 -9.71
N ARG A 90 -30.16 18.85 -9.16
CA ARG A 90 -30.62 17.46 -9.03
C ARG A 90 -30.81 16.76 -10.39
N ILE A 91 -31.25 17.49 -11.41
CA ILE A 91 -31.35 16.96 -12.78
C ILE A 91 -29.96 16.81 -13.39
N TYR A 92 -29.09 17.81 -13.22
CA TYR A 92 -27.72 17.81 -13.75
C TYR A 92 -26.85 16.67 -13.20
N SER A 93 -27.07 16.28 -11.95
CA SER A 93 -26.37 15.17 -11.28
C SER A 93 -26.93 13.78 -11.62
N ALA A 94 -28.03 13.70 -12.38
CA ALA A 94 -28.58 12.44 -12.86
C ALA A 94 -27.91 11.96 -14.16
N ASN A 95 -28.15 10.70 -14.55
CA ASN A 95 -27.64 10.12 -15.80
C ASN A 95 -28.46 10.59 -17.01
N ILE A 96 -28.22 11.83 -17.44
CA ILE A 96 -28.85 12.45 -18.61
C ILE A 96 -27.89 12.50 -19.80
N ARG A 97 -28.39 12.80 -21.01
CA ARG A 97 -27.56 12.88 -22.23
C ARG A 97 -26.55 14.02 -22.12
N LYS A 98 -25.33 13.84 -22.65
CA LYS A 98 -24.26 14.86 -22.59
C LYS A 98 -24.68 16.24 -23.13
N PRO A 99 -25.41 16.36 -24.26
CA PRO A 99 -25.88 17.66 -24.73
C PRO A 99 -26.85 18.34 -23.76
N GLU A 100 -27.77 17.58 -23.17
CA GLU A 100 -28.70 18.08 -22.16
C GLU A 100 -27.97 18.50 -20.88
N GLN A 101 -26.95 17.73 -20.48
CA GLN A 101 -26.07 18.06 -19.37
C GLN A 101 -25.28 19.36 -19.62
N ALA A 102 -24.82 19.59 -20.85
CA ALA A 102 -24.09 20.81 -21.21
C ALA A 102 -24.99 22.06 -21.18
N TRP A 103 -26.23 21.95 -21.67
CA TRP A 103 -27.21 23.03 -21.58
C TRP A 103 -27.59 23.34 -20.13
N LEU A 104 -27.81 22.31 -19.29
CA LEU A 104 -28.03 22.49 -17.85
C LEU A 104 -26.82 23.12 -17.16
N ASN A 105 -25.60 22.69 -17.49
CA ASN A 105 -24.38 23.29 -16.95
C ASN A 105 -24.27 24.78 -17.32
N THR A 106 -24.65 25.14 -18.55
CA THR A 106 -24.67 26.55 -18.99
C THR A 106 -25.62 27.38 -18.14
N ILE A 107 -26.79 26.83 -17.80
CA ILE A 107 -27.77 27.48 -16.92
C ILE A 107 -27.21 27.59 -15.48
N LEU A 108 -26.65 26.51 -14.94
CA LEU A 108 -26.15 26.47 -13.56
C LEU A 108 -24.92 27.36 -13.34
N VAL A 109 -23.96 27.35 -14.26
CA VAL A 109 -22.75 28.21 -14.18
C VAL A 109 -23.12 29.69 -14.29
N ALA A 110 -24.09 30.04 -15.12
CA ALA A 110 -24.59 31.41 -15.20
C ALA A 110 -25.34 31.85 -13.92
N MET A 111 -25.76 30.90 -13.08
CA MET A 111 -26.52 31.11 -11.84
C MET A 111 -25.71 30.81 -10.57
N ASP A 112 -24.38 30.75 -10.65
CA ASP A 112 -23.52 30.36 -9.54
C ASP A 112 -23.76 31.25 -8.30
N PRO A 113 -24.21 30.68 -7.16
CA PRO A 113 -24.59 31.48 -6.01
C PRO A 113 -23.40 32.20 -5.34
N ALA A 114 -23.54 33.50 -5.10
CA ALA A 114 -22.63 34.38 -4.39
C ALA A 114 -23.16 34.53 -2.97
N LEU A 115 -22.38 34.04 -2.01
CA LEU A 115 -22.82 33.65 -0.68
C LEU A 115 -23.39 34.73 0.26
N ASN A 116 -23.59 36.00 -0.15
CA ASN A 116 -23.95 37.08 0.81
C ASN A 116 -24.83 38.23 0.26
N ASP A 117 -25.47 38.11 -0.90
CA ASP A 117 -26.31 39.19 -1.48
C ASP A 117 -27.82 38.86 -1.38
N PRO A 118 -28.72 39.78 -0.96
CA PRO A 118 -30.17 39.58 -0.99
C PRO A 118 -30.76 39.25 -2.38
N ALA A 119 -30.08 39.63 -3.47
CA ALA A 119 -30.47 39.32 -4.84
C ALA A 119 -29.27 39.03 -5.74
N TYR A 120 -29.51 38.23 -6.77
CA TYR A 120 -28.53 37.89 -7.79
C TYR A 120 -28.68 38.78 -9.00
N HIS A 121 -27.59 39.39 -9.44
CA HIS A 121 -27.57 40.30 -10.59
C HIS A 121 -26.97 39.58 -11.81
N PHE A 122 -27.69 39.64 -12.93
CA PHE A 122 -27.36 39.01 -14.20
C PHE A 122 -27.20 40.07 -15.28
N LYS A 123 -26.22 39.91 -16.17
CA LYS A 123 -26.12 40.74 -17.38
C LYS A 123 -27.17 40.30 -18.40
N ALA A 124 -27.44 41.17 -19.37
CA ALA A 124 -28.33 40.84 -20.49
C ALA A 124 -27.84 39.61 -21.27
N ASP A 125 -26.52 39.44 -21.41
CA ASP A 125 -25.90 38.29 -22.09
C ASP A 125 -26.10 36.97 -21.33
N ASP A 126 -26.06 37.01 -20.00
CA ASP A 126 -26.28 35.84 -19.14
C ASP A 126 -27.73 35.36 -19.27
N LYS A 127 -28.69 36.30 -19.23
CA LYS A 127 -30.11 36.01 -19.46
C LYS A 127 -30.35 35.42 -20.85
N ALA A 128 -29.77 36.00 -21.90
CA ALA A 128 -29.92 35.49 -23.26
C ALA A 128 -29.33 34.06 -23.41
N SER A 129 -28.21 33.79 -22.73
CA SER A 129 -27.58 32.46 -22.72
C SER A 129 -28.44 31.42 -21.99
N ILE A 130 -29.03 31.79 -20.85
CA ILE A 130 -29.96 30.96 -20.09
C ILE A 130 -31.23 30.65 -20.91
N GLU A 131 -31.85 31.66 -21.50
CA GLU A 131 -33.06 31.48 -22.32
C GLU A 131 -32.79 30.59 -23.54
N LYS A 132 -31.63 30.75 -24.18
CA LYS A 132 -31.19 29.89 -25.30
C LYS A 132 -30.98 28.44 -24.86
N ALA A 133 -30.37 28.20 -23.70
CA ALA A 133 -30.16 26.85 -23.16
C ALA A 133 -31.50 26.18 -22.76
N VAL A 134 -32.42 26.93 -22.18
CA VAL A 134 -33.79 26.45 -21.87
C VAL A 134 -34.56 26.12 -23.15
N ALA A 135 -34.48 26.96 -24.18
CA ALA A 135 -35.09 26.69 -25.47
C ALA A 135 -34.53 25.42 -26.12
N ALA A 136 -33.20 25.25 -26.10
CA ALA A 136 -32.52 24.07 -26.64
C ALA A 136 -32.92 22.77 -25.91
N LEU A 137 -33.10 22.81 -24.59
CA LEU A 137 -33.60 21.68 -23.80
C LEU A 137 -35.07 21.35 -24.09
N ASN A 138 -35.90 22.36 -24.36
CA ASN A 138 -37.32 22.15 -24.68
C ASN A 138 -37.53 21.61 -26.10
N SER A 139 -36.67 21.95 -27.05
CA SER A 139 -36.68 21.47 -28.43
C SER A 139 -35.67 20.35 -28.69
N SER A 140 -35.21 19.66 -27.64
CA SER A 140 -34.19 18.62 -27.77
C SER A 140 -34.75 17.42 -28.54
N ASP A 141 -33.97 16.95 -29.52
CA ASP A 141 -34.29 15.79 -30.34
C ASP A 141 -33.54 14.58 -29.78
N ALA A 142 -34.29 13.70 -29.12
CA ALA A 142 -33.78 12.50 -28.48
C ALA A 142 -33.09 11.57 -29.49
N GLU A 143 -33.73 11.34 -30.64
CA GLU A 143 -33.24 10.41 -31.66
C GLU A 143 -31.93 10.90 -32.28
N LYS A 144 -31.83 12.22 -32.52
CA LYS A 144 -30.59 12.82 -33.02
C LYS A 144 -29.47 12.73 -31.98
N MET A 145 -29.74 13.04 -30.72
CA MET A 145 -28.74 12.94 -29.65
C MET A 145 -28.29 11.50 -29.42
N ASP A 146 -29.21 10.54 -29.46
CA ASP A 146 -28.92 9.12 -29.32
C ASP A 146 -28.11 8.61 -30.52
N GLY A 147 -28.46 9.04 -31.74
CA GLY A 147 -27.68 8.76 -32.93
C GLY A 147 -26.24 9.29 -32.86
N ASP A 148 -26.02 10.46 -32.29
CA ASP A 148 -24.68 11.04 -32.13
C ASP A 148 -23.89 10.37 -30.99
N ILE A 149 -24.54 9.95 -29.90
CA ILE A 149 -23.94 9.12 -28.83
C ILE A 149 -23.50 7.78 -29.40
N LEU A 150 -24.38 7.10 -30.16
CA LEU A 150 -24.11 5.79 -30.76
C LEU A 150 -23.04 5.86 -31.87
N LYS A 151 -22.96 6.95 -32.63
CA LYS A 151 -21.82 7.19 -33.54
C LYS A 151 -20.51 7.34 -32.78
N GLY A 152 -20.52 7.97 -31.61
CA GLY A 152 -19.37 8.03 -30.70
C GLY A 152 -18.91 6.66 -30.21
N LEU A 153 -19.83 5.69 -30.06
CA LEU A 153 -19.46 4.31 -29.71
C LEU A 153 -18.68 3.58 -30.82
N LYS A 154 -18.67 4.09 -32.06
CA LYS A 154 -17.84 3.50 -33.14
C LYS A 154 -16.35 3.73 -32.95
N SER A 155 -15.92 4.65 -32.07
CA SER A 155 -14.51 4.83 -31.68
C SER A 155 -14.09 3.96 -30.50
N ILE A 156 -14.94 3.03 -30.05
CA ILE A 156 -14.60 2.06 -29.01
C ILE A 156 -13.55 1.09 -29.53
N VAL A 157 -12.54 0.85 -28.70
CA VAL A 157 -11.49 -0.11 -29.02
C VAL A 157 -12.08 -1.51 -29.00
N LEU A 158 -12.03 -2.26 -30.10
CA LEU A 158 -12.53 -3.62 -30.10
C LEU A 158 -11.69 -4.52 -29.17
N PRO A 159 -12.30 -5.54 -28.53
CA PRO A 159 -11.54 -6.55 -27.79
C PRO A 159 -10.45 -7.15 -28.67
N LYS A 160 -9.25 -7.27 -28.13
CA LYS A 160 -8.11 -7.88 -28.83
C LYS A 160 -7.90 -9.30 -28.32
N GLU A 161 -7.60 -10.21 -29.24
CA GLU A 161 -7.15 -11.55 -28.88
C GLU A 161 -5.64 -11.57 -28.83
N ALA A 162 -5.08 -12.10 -27.73
CA ALA A 162 -3.66 -12.25 -27.52
C ALA A 162 -3.31 -13.69 -27.13
N GLU A 163 -2.21 -14.19 -27.65
CA GLU A 163 -1.69 -15.54 -27.35
C GLU A 163 -0.74 -15.48 -26.14
N VAL A 164 -0.91 -16.40 -25.19
CA VAL A 164 -0.03 -16.52 -24.04
C VAL A 164 1.29 -17.15 -24.45
N SER A 165 2.35 -16.35 -24.48
CA SER A 165 3.69 -16.78 -24.86
C SER A 165 4.54 -17.28 -23.69
N GLY A 166 4.14 -16.95 -22.46
CA GLY A 166 4.86 -17.37 -21.27
C GLY A 166 4.09 -17.07 -19.99
N VAL A 167 4.48 -17.75 -18.91
CA VAL A 167 4.01 -17.50 -17.56
C VAL A 167 5.21 -17.15 -16.69
N TYR A 168 5.17 -16.01 -16.02
CA TYR A 168 6.24 -15.59 -15.11
C TYR A 168 5.85 -15.88 -13.65
N GLN A 169 6.84 -16.19 -12.80
CA GLN A 169 6.58 -16.45 -11.38
C GLN A 169 6.20 -15.15 -10.67
N ALA A 170 4.94 -15.07 -10.23
CA ALA A 170 4.44 -13.99 -9.40
C ALA A 170 4.42 -14.39 -7.92
N SER A 171 4.32 -13.38 -7.05
CA SER A 171 4.31 -13.51 -5.59
C SER A 171 3.14 -12.73 -5.03
N GLN A 172 2.45 -13.28 -4.04
CA GLN A 172 1.44 -12.51 -3.29
C GLN A 172 2.07 -11.47 -2.37
N MET A 173 3.36 -11.61 -2.04
CA MET A 173 4.11 -10.65 -1.24
C MET A 173 4.66 -9.46 -2.03
N ALA A 174 4.63 -9.52 -3.37
CA ALA A 174 5.13 -8.44 -4.22
C ALA A 174 4.06 -8.05 -5.23
N ILE A 175 3.80 -6.75 -5.35
CA ILE A 175 2.89 -6.24 -6.37
C ILE A 175 3.60 -6.37 -7.71
N THR A 176 3.11 -7.29 -8.55
CA THR A 176 3.61 -7.50 -9.91
C THR A 176 2.46 -7.37 -10.91
N PRO A 177 2.70 -6.88 -12.14
CA PRO A 177 1.63 -6.72 -13.13
C PRO A 177 1.09 -8.06 -13.60
N ASP A 178 -0.23 -8.25 -13.58
CA ASP A 178 -0.85 -9.53 -13.95
C ASP A 178 -0.54 -9.99 -15.39
N VAL A 179 -0.35 -9.02 -16.29
CA VAL A 179 -0.06 -9.27 -17.71
C VAL A 179 0.98 -8.28 -18.22
N PHE A 180 2.03 -8.79 -18.85
CA PHE A 180 2.91 -8.01 -19.70
C PHE A 180 2.49 -8.17 -21.17
N MET A 181 2.44 -7.05 -21.88
CA MET A 181 2.06 -7.01 -23.29
C MET A 181 2.91 -6.00 -24.07
N PRO A 182 3.01 -6.14 -25.41
CA PRO A 182 3.71 -5.18 -26.24
C PRO A 182 3.10 -3.78 -26.10
N LEU A 183 3.95 -2.75 -26.07
CA LEU A 183 3.51 -1.36 -25.93
C LEU A 183 2.46 -0.94 -26.98
N PRO A 184 2.60 -1.30 -28.28
CA PRO A 184 1.58 -0.97 -29.28
C PRO A 184 0.22 -1.59 -28.97
N LEU A 185 0.18 -2.81 -28.41
CA LEU A 185 -1.07 -3.46 -28.01
C LEU A 185 -1.70 -2.74 -26.82
N ALA A 186 -0.90 -2.38 -25.81
CA ALA A 186 -1.36 -1.63 -24.65
C ALA A 186 -1.88 -0.23 -25.01
N GLN A 187 -1.16 0.49 -25.88
CA GLN A 187 -1.57 1.81 -26.38
C GLN A 187 -2.92 1.75 -27.08
N ASN A 188 -3.06 0.81 -28.04
CA ASN A 188 -4.33 0.57 -28.72
C ASN A 188 -5.46 0.24 -27.73
N LEU A 189 -5.23 -0.67 -26.77
CA LEU A 189 -6.23 -1.04 -25.75
C LEU A 189 -6.61 0.14 -24.83
N ALA A 190 -5.65 0.99 -24.48
CA ALA A 190 -5.90 2.19 -23.68
C ALA A 190 -6.53 3.33 -24.49
N GLY A 191 -6.59 3.21 -25.82
CA GLY A 191 -6.96 4.31 -26.72
C GLY A 191 -5.96 5.47 -26.63
N LEU A 192 -4.70 5.14 -26.37
CA LEU A 192 -3.56 6.03 -26.47
C LEU A 192 -2.96 5.79 -27.86
N GLU A 193 -2.73 6.86 -28.61
CA GLU A 193 -2.03 6.77 -29.90
C GLU A 193 -0.53 6.63 -29.63
N ASP A 194 0.27 7.65 -29.95
CA ASP A 194 1.71 7.67 -29.67
C ASP A 194 2.05 8.09 -28.23
N ALA A 195 1.05 8.15 -27.33
CA ALA A 195 1.21 8.57 -25.95
C ALA A 195 1.41 7.38 -24.99
N VAL A 196 2.03 7.63 -23.84
CA VAL A 196 2.19 6.68 -22.74
C VAL A 196 1.75 7.33 -21.43
N GLN A 197 1.25 6.54 -20.47
CA GLN A 197 0.86 7.07 -19.16
C GLN A 197 2.07 7.42 -18.27
N GLY A 198 3.22 6.78 -18.51
CA GLY A 198 4.42 7.00 -17.72
C GLY A 198 5.64 6.27 -18.28
N ILE A 199 6.80 6.64 -17.77
CA ILE A 199 8.09 6.06 -18.13
C ILE A 199 8.73 5.51 -16.86
N ALA A 200 9.04 4.22 -16.85
CA ALA A 200 9.74 3.59 -15.74
C ALA A 200 11.26 3.65 -15.97
N LEU A 201 11.98 4.15 -14.97
CA LEU A 201 13.44 4.18 -14.97
C LEU A 201 13.96 3.13 -13.98
N ARG A 202 14.82 2.23 -14.46
CA ARG A 202 15.49 1.24 -13.61
C ARG A 202 16.90 1.71 -13.33
N LEU A 203 17.24 1.85 -12.05
CA LEU A 203 18.58 2.14 -11.58
C LEU A 203 19.34 0.85 -11.30
N ASP A 204 20.67 0.87 -11.49
CA ASP A 204 21.54 -0.25 -11.09
C ASP A 204 21.58 -0.39 -9.56
N ASP A 205 21.63 0.74 -8.85
CA ASP A 205 21.49 0.80 -7.40
C ASP A 205 20.09 1.32 -7.02
N PRO A 206 19.21 0.48 -6.45
CA PRO A 206 17.86 0.89 -6.07
C PRO A 206 17.84 1.92 -4.92
N TYR A 207 18.90 2.02 -4.11
CA TYR A 207 18.98 2.96 -2.98
C TYR A 207 19.26 4.40 -3.43
N LEU A 208 19.64 4.60 -4.69
CA LEU A 208 19.80 5.92 -5.29
C LEU A 208 18.49 6.49 -5.85
N ALA A 209 17.36 5.78 -5.73
CA ALA A 209 16.07 6.22 -6.27
C ALA A 209 15.64 7.59 -5.76
N GLU A 210 15.72 7.86 -4.46
CA GLU A 210 15.29 9.15 -3.90
C GLU A 210 16.22 10.31 -4.28
N PRO A 211 17.56 10.18 -4.17
CA PRO A 211 18.46 11.21 -4.67
C PRO A 211 18.27 11.52 -6.16
N VAL A 212 18.10 10.48 -7.00
CA VAL A 212 17.89 10.65 -8.44
C VAL A 212 16.55 11.31 -8.73
N ALA A 213 15.47 10.89 -8.06
CA ALA A 213 14.16 11.51 -8.21
C ALA A 213 14.16 12.97 -7.76
N ALA A 214 14.83 13.30 -6.66
CA ALA A 214 14.97 14.68 -6.19
C ALA A 214 15.69 15.56 -7.22
N ALA A 215 16.77 15.07 -7.82
CA ALA A 215 17.49 15.79 -8.88
C ALA A 215 16.66 15.93 -10.17
N ALA A 216 15.96 14.87 -10.58
CA ALA A 216 15.14 14.87 -11.78
C ALA A 216 13.89 15.76 -11.66
N ARG A 217 13.29 15.86 -10.45
CA ARG A 217 12.13 16.71 -10.18
C ARG A 217 12.44 18.20 -10.40
N VAL A 218 13.68 18.63 -10.17
CA VAL A 218 14.14 20.00 -10.48
C VAL A 218 14.20 20.25 -12.00
N SER A 219 14.50 19.22 -12.79
CA SER A 219 14.73 19.35 -14.23
C SER A 219 13.46 19.16 -15.08
N LEU A 220 12.50 18.34 -14.63
CA LEU A 220 11.31 17.94 -15.41
C LEU A 220 10.12 18.91 -15.28
N GLY A 221 10.12 19.82 -14.30
CA GLY A 221 9.03 20.79 -14.08
C GLY A 221 7.79 20.19 -13.40
N PRO A 222 6.71 20.99 -13.21
CA PRO A 222 5.53 20.61 -12.42
C PRO A 222 4.56 19.65 -13.13
N ASP A 223 4.67 19.49 -14.45
CA ASP A 223 3.79 18.62 -15.23
C ASP A 223 4.11 17.13 -15.06
N TRP A 224 5.28 16.81 -14.49
CA TRP A 224 5.72 15.45 -14.24
C TRP A 224 5.59 15.07 -12.76
N SER A 225 4.87 13.97 -12.51
CA SER A 225 4.87 13.32 -11.20
C SER A 225 5.93 12.24 -11.17
N LEU A 226 6.98 12.44 -10.38
CA LEU A 226 7.98 11.41 -10.10
C LEU A 226 7.56 10.62 -8.87
N LEU A 227 7.42 9.31 -9.05
CA LEU A 227 7.12 8.35 -7.99
C LEU A 227 8.25 7.32 -7.93
N THR A 228 8.89 7.19 -6.77
CA THR A 228 9.92 6.18 -6.55
C THR A 228 9.34 4.88 -6.01
N TRP A 229 10.08 3.78 -6.13
CA TRP A 229 9.67 2.49 -5.55
C TRP A 229 9.55 2.56 -4.02
N GLY A 230 10.36 3.39 -3.36
CA GLY A 230 10.30 3.63 -1.92
C GLY A 230 8.99 4.31 -1.50
N GLU A 231 8.60 5.35 -2.22
CA GLU A 231 7.31 6.04 -2.05
C GLU A 231 6.13 5.13 -2.40
N GLN A 232 6.18 4.45 -3.54
CA GLN A 232 5.11 3.58 -4.04
C GLN A 232 4.77 2.44 -3.07
N TYR A 233 5.79 1.89 -2.38
CA TYR A 233 5.64 0.75 -1.48
C TYR A 233 5.91 1.10 0.00
N GLN A 234 5.81 2.39 0.38
CA GLN A 234 6.10 2.85 1.73
C GLN A 234 5.28 2.12 2.81
N ALA A 235 3.99 1.90 2.57
CA ALA A 235 3.11 1.18 3.49
C ALA A 235 3.59 -0.26 3.73
N PHE A 236 4.06 -0.93 2.67
CA PHE A 236 4.60 -2.29 2.77
C PHE A 236 5.91 -2.31 3.56
N PHE A 237 6.82 -1.34 3.35
CA PHE A 237 8.04 -1.23 4.15
C PHE A 237 7.75 -0.92 5.62
N ALA A 238 6.73 -0.11 5.91
CA ALA A 238 6.29 0.16 7.27
C ALA A 238 5.84 -1.13 7.98
N LEU A 239 5.08 -1.98 7.29
CA LEU A 239 4.68 -3.30 7.82
C LEU A 239 5.89 -4.21 8.08
N ILE A 240 6.86 -4.27 7.15
CA ILE A 240 8.10 -5.03 7.35
C ILE A 240 8.86 -4.51 8.57
N ASN A 241 8.99 -3.19 8.71
CA ASN A 241 9.73 -2.61 9.83
C ASN A 241 9.02 -2.87 11.16
N GLN A 242 7.69 -2.71 11.20
CA GLN A 242 6.89 -3.04 12.38
C GLN A 242 7.04 -4.51 12.78
N GLN A 243 7.03 -5.42 11.81
CA GLN A 243 7.26 -6.84 12.05
C GLN A 243 8.67 -7.10 12.62
N ARG A 244 9.70 -6.42 12.10
CA ARG A 244 11.06 -6.52 12.65
C ARG A 244 11.13 -6.04 14.11
N VAL A 245 10.49 -4.91 14.42
CA VAL A 245 10.43 -4.39 15.80
C VAL A 245 9.71 -5.39 16.72
N MET A 246 8.61 -5.98 16.29
CA MET A 246 7.91 -7.01 17.05
C MET A 246 8.79 -8.25 17.29
N MET A 247 9.55 -8.68 16.29
CA MET A 247 10.52 -9.78 16.44
C MET A 247 11.64 -9.43 17.44
N TYR A 248 12.20 -8.22 17.38
CA TYR A 248 13.19 -7.77 18.35
C TYR A 248 12.64 -7.70 19.77
N PHE A 249 11.40 -7.24 19.92
CA PHE A 249 10.71 -7.22 21.21
C PHE A 249 10.52 -8.63 21.77
N ALA A 250 10.02 -9.58 20.96
CA ALA A 250 9.88 -10.98 21.37
C ALA A 250 11.25 -11.61 21.73
N LEU A 251 12.28 -11.37 20.91
CA LEU A 251 13.63 -11.90 21.15
C LEU A 251 14.21 -11.36 22.47
N SER A 252 13.90 -10.12 22.84
CA SER A 252 14.35 -9.52 24.09
C SER A 252 13.83 -10.29 25.33
N PHE A 253 12.60 -10.81 25.30
CA PHE A 253 12.06 -11.64 26.38
C PHE A 253 12.78 -12.99 26.47
N ILE A 254 13.05 -13.62 25.32
CA ILE A 254 13.79 -14.90 25.30
C ILE A 254 15.18 -14.70 25.92
N VAL A 255 15.84 -13.61 25.55
CA VAL A 255 17.15 -13.23 26.10
C VAL A 255 17.07 -12.93 27.60
N LEU A 256 16.04 -12.20 28.04
CA LEU A 256 15.82 -11.86 29.45
C LEU A 256 15.60 -13.12 30.29
N VAL A 257 14.70 -14.02 29.85
CA VAL A 257 14.44 -15.30 30.51
C VAL A 257 15.71 -16.14 30.58
N SER A 258 16.47 -16.20 29.48
CA SER A 258 17.75 -16.92 29.43
C SER A 258 18.77 -16.36 30.43
N ALA A 259 18.87 -15.03 30.57
CA ALA A 259 19.75 -14.40 31.54
C ALA A 259 19.36 -14.73 32.99
N PHE A 260 18.07 -14.73 33.32
CA PHE A 260 17.58 -15.14 34.64
C PHE A 260 17.85 -16.62 34.91
N SER A 261 17.62 -17.50 33.94
CA SER A 261 17.96 -18.93 34.06
C SER A 261 19.44 -19.14 34.33
N MET A 262 20.32 -18.43 33.61
CA MET A 262 21.76 -18.48 33.86
C MET A 262 22.11 -17.95 35.26
N MET A 263 21.51 -16.85 35.70
CA MET A 263 21.73 -16.30 37.04
C MET A 263 21.33 -17.32 38.12
N ALA A 264 20.20 -18.01 37.97
CA ALA A 264 19.74 -19.03 38.92
C ALA A 264 20.71 -20.22 39.00
N VAL A 265 21.22 -20.68 37.84
CA VAL A 265 22.24 -21.74 37.79
C VAL A 265 23.52 -21.28 38.47
N MET A 266 24.01 -20.08 38.16
CA MET A 266 25.22 -19.52 38.77
C MET A 266 25.07 -19.37 40.28
N PHE A 267 23.92 -18.88 40.74
CA PHE A 267 23.60 -18.76 42.16
C PHE A 267 23.64 -20.12 42.87
N THR A 268 23.07 -21.15 42.24
CA THR A 268 23.10 -22.53 42.76
C THR A 268 24.53 -23.05 42.87
N VAL A 269 25.34 -22.88 41.81
CA VAL A 269 26.76 -23.28 41.78
C VAL A 269 27.55 -22.58 42.89
N THR A 270 27.33 -21.27 43.07
CA THR A 270 27.97 -20.49 44.12
C THR A 270 27.61 -21.01 45.53
N ILE A 271 26.35 -21.41 45.76
CA ILE A 271 25.93 -21.97 47.05
C ILE A 271 26.59 -23.33 47.29
N GLN A 272 26.60 -24.22 46.29
CA GLN A 272 27.24 -25.53 46.39
C GLN A 272 28.74 -25.42 46.69
N LYS A 273 29.37 -24.35 46.19
CA LYS A 273 30.80 -24.06 46.36
C LYS A 273 31.15 -23.24 47.61
N ARG A 274 30.19 -22.99 48.52
CA ARG A 274 30.43 -22.20 49.76
C ARG A 274 31.59 -22.70 50.61
N ARG A 275 31.80 -24.02 50.73
CA ARG A 275 32.92 -24.59 51.49
C ARG A 275 34.28 -24.21 50.90
N GLU A 276 34.43 -24.35 49.59
CA GLU A 276 35.66 -23.98 48.86
C GLU A 276 35.95 -22.48 48.98
N ILE A 277 34.90 -21.65 48.91
CA ILE A 277 35.00 -20.19 49.13
C ILE A 277 35.46 -19.88 50.57
N GLY A 278 34.92 -20.58 51.57
CA GLY A 278 35.31 -20.42 52.97
C GLY A 278 36.79 -20.76 53.21
N VAL A 279 37.28 -21.83 52.61
CA VAL A 279 38.71 -22.21 52.65
C VAL A 279 39.58 -21.15 51.98
N MET A 280 39.20 -20.65 50.79
CA MET A 280 39.94 -19.55 50.14
C MET A 280 40.00 -18.30 51.01
N LYS A 281 38.90 -17.91 51.66
CA LYS A 281 38.90 -16.76 52.58
C LYS A 281 39.78 -16.99 53.81
N ALA A 282 39.79 -18.21 54.37
CA ALA A 282 40.64 -18.57 55.50
C ALA A 282 42.14 -18.53 55.14
N LEU A 283 42.49 -18.82 53.88
CA LEU A 283 43.84 -18.67 53.34
C LEU A 283 44.21 -17.22 52.99
N GLY A 284 43.31 -16.24 53.21
CA GLY A 284 43.56 -14.82 52.98
C GLY A 284 43.11 -14.29 51.63
N ALA A 285 42.29 -15.02 50.85
CA ALA A 285 41.79 -14.53 49.57
C ALA A 285 40.92 -13.28 49.73
N ALA A 286 41.22 -12.24 48.94
CA ALA A 286 40.44 -11.01 48.92
C ALA A 286 39.05 -11.24 48.27
N PRO A 287 37.99 -10.51 48.70
CA PRO A 287 36.65 -10.63 48.10
C PRO A 287 36.64 -10.45 46.57
N GLY A 288 37.49 -9.56 46.05
CA GLY A 288 37.62 -9.34 44.60
C GLY A 288 38.20 -10.53 43.83
N GLN A 289 39.05 -11.36 44.46
CA GLN A 289 39.58 -12.57 43.81
C GLN A 289 38.47 -13.61 43.63
N ILE A 290 37.58 -13.74 44.61
CA ILE A 290 36.41 -14.64 44.56
C ILE A 290 35.46 -14.19 43.46
N VAL A 291 35.17 -12.88 43.37
CA VAL A 291 34.32 -12.33 42.29
C VAL A 291 34.91 -12.64 40.91
N ARG A 292 36.23 -12.49 40.73
CA ARG A 292 36.91 -12.75 39.44
C ARG A 292 36.77 -14.20 38.99
N VAL A 293 36.83 -15.18 39.90
CA VAL A 293 36.66 -16.61 39.55
C VAL A 293 35.29 -16.85 38.92
N PHE A 294 34.22 -16.36 39.56
CA PHE A 294 32.86 -16.52 39.04
C PHE A 294 32.63 -15.69 37.77
N LEU A 295 33.24 -14.50 37.67
CA LEU A 295 33.17 -13.69 36.46
C LEU A 295 33.82 -14.41 35.26
N TYR A 296 35.01 -15.00 35.45
CA TYR A 296 35.66 -15.79 34.40
C TYR A 296 34.84 -17.01 34.01
N GLN A 297 34.20 -17.69 34.97
CA GLN A 297 33.30 -18.80 34.68
C GLN A 297 32.10 -18.34 33.82
N GLY A 298 31.51 -17.19 34.14
CA GLY A 298 30.46 -16.56 33.35
C GLY A 298 30.91 -16.17 31.94
N MET A 299 32.11 -15.59 31.82
CA MET A 299 32.71 -15.22 30.53
C MET A 299 32.98 -16.44 29.65
N ILE A 300 33.55 -17.51 30.20
CA ILE A 300 33.81 -18.76 29.45
C ILE A 300 32.51 -19.33 28.91
N LEU A 301 31.46 -19.39 29.75
CA LEU A 301 30.14 -19.85 29.31
C LEU A 301 29.51 -18.91 28.28
N GLY A 302 29.68 -17.60 28.42
CA GLY A 302 29.21 -16.61 27.46
C GLY A 302 29.86 -16.79 26.08
N VAL A 303 31.19 -16.98 26.04
CA VAL A 303 31.93 -17.19 24.79
C VAL A 303 31.53 -18.51 24.14
N LEU A 304 31.53 -19.61 24.90
CA LEU A 304 31.16 -20.93 24.36
C LEU A 304 29.70 -20.94 23.91
N GLY A 305 28.80 -20.35 24.69
CA GLY A 305 27.39 -20.23 24.34
C GLY A 305 27.16 -19.39 23.08
N ALA A 306 27.84 -18.25 22.95
CA ALA A 306 27.76 -17.40 21.76
C ALA A 306 28.31 -18.12 20.52
N LEU A 307 29.47 -18.78 20.62
CA LEU A 307 30.06 -19.54 19.52
C LEU A 307 29.15 -20.69 19.07
N LEU A 308 28.67 -21.50 20.02
CA LEU A 308 27.75 -22.61 19.73
C LEU A 308 26.41 -22.10 19.18
N GLY A 309 25.87 -21.02 19.73
CA GLY A 309 24.62 -20.41 19.26
C GLY A 309 24.72 -19.91 17.82
N VAL A 310 25.80 -19.19 17.48
CA VAL A 310 26.05 -18.73 16.11
C VAL A 310 26.27 -19.91 15.16
N ALA A 311 27.04 -20.92 15.57
CA ALA A 311 27.28 -22.11 14.76
C ALA A 311 25.99 -22.88 14.47
N LEU A 312 25.17 -23.14 15.49
CA LEU A 312 23.87 -23.79 15.35
C LEU A 312 22.89 -22.95 14.52
N GLY A 313 22.85 -21.63 14.74
CA GLY A 313 22.02 -20.72 13.95
C GLY A 313 22.39 -20.74 12.46
N ARG A 314 23.69 -20.73 12.14
CA ARG A 314 24.16 -20.87 10.76
C ARG A 314 23.83 -22.23 10.16
N LEU A 315 23.94 -23.30 10.95
CA LEU A 315 23.56 -24.65 10.51
C LEU A 315 22.08 -24.69 10.12
N VAL A 316 21.19 -24.11 10.93
CA VAL A 316 19.76 -24.00 10.59
C VAL A 316 19.54 -23.22 9.28
N ILE A 317 20.25 -22.10 9.08
CA ILE A 317 20.12 -21.30 7.84
C ILE A 317 20.61 -22.07 6.60
N LEU A 318 21.64 -22.92 6.74
CA LEU A 318 22.14 -23.77 5.67
C LEU A 318 21.13 -24.88 5.30
N PHE A 319 20.53 -25.53 6.30
CA PHE A 319 19.58 -26.62 6.11
C PHE A 319 18.11 -26.17 5.96
N ARG A 320 17.84 -24.85 5.89
CA ARG A 320 16.48 -24.30 5.83
C ARG A 320 15.60 -24.87 4.71
N GLY A 321 16.19 -25.17 3.56
CA GLY A 321 15.46 -25.76 2.43
C GLY A 321 14.98 -27.18 2.72
N GLU A 322 15.82 -27.99 3.37
CA GLU A 322 15.49 -29.36 3.79
C GLU A 322 14.44 -29.34 4.91
N ILE A 323 14.59 -28.42 5.88
CA ILE A 323 13.60 -28.22 6.95
C ILE A 323 12.23 -27.86 6.37
N GLN A 324 12.22 -26.95 5.38
CA GLN A 324 10.99 -26.59 4.66
C GLN A 324 10.42 -27.77 3.88
N GLY A 325 11.25 -28.56 3.21
CA GLY A 325 10.84 -29.78 2.52
C GLY A 325 10.23 -30.84 3.46
N ALA A 326 10.82 -31.02 4.64
CA ALA A 326 10.30 -31.91 5.66
C ALA A 326 8.95 -31.43 6.22
N ALA A 327 8.80 -30.13 6.47
CA ALA A 327 7.52 -29.55 6.89
C ALA A 327 6.42 -29.74 5.82
N ARG A 328 6.77 -29.52 4.54
CA ARG A 328 5.88 -29.78 3.40
C ARG A 328 5.44 -31.25 3.35
N ALA A 329 6.35 -32.19 3.58
CA ALA A 329 6.03 -33.62 3.61
C ALA A 329 5.05 -34.00 4.74
N LEU A 330 5.04 -33.23 5.83
CA LEU A 330 4.07 -33.36 6.94
C LEU A 330 2.74 -32.62 6.68
N GLY A 331 2.54 -32.07 5.48
CA GLY A 331 1.32 -31.34 5.11
C GLY A 331 1.28 -29.89 5.59
N PHE A 332 2.39 -29.34 6.07
CA PHE A 332 2.48 -27.96 6.56
C PHE A 332 3.48 -27.15 5.71
N ASP A 333 2.98 -26.30 4.80
CA ASP A 333 3.79 -25.37 4.02
C ASP A 333 3.48 -23.91 4.37
N PRO A 334 4.07 -23.36 5.44
CA PRO A 334 3.86 -21.96 5.81
C PRO A 334 4.44 -20.96 4.79
N PHE A 335 5.26 -21.43 3.85
CA PHE A 335 5.99 -20.59 2.90
C PHE A 335 5.93 -21.19 1.49
N SER A 336 4.72 -21.34 0.96
CA SER A 336 4.52 -21.82 -0.41
C SER A 336 5.14 -20.88 -1.45
N ALA A 337 5.51 -21.42 -2.61
CA ALA A 337 6.06 -20.63 -3.71
C ALA A 337 5.03 -19.65 -4.29
N SER A 338 3.73 -19.98 -4.26
CA SER A 338 2.65 -19.08 -4.65
C SER A 338 2.52 -17.88 -3.72
N PHE A 339 2.73 -18.08 -2.41
CA PHE A 339 2.68 -17.00 -1.43
C PHE A 339 3.94 -16.14 -1.44
N THR A 340 5.13 -16.78 -1.42
CA THR A 340 6.41 -16.09 -1.25
C THR A 340 7.10 -15.69 -2.57
N GLY A 341 6.71 -16.29 -3.69
CA GLY A 341 7.37 -16.11 -5.00
C GLY A 341 8.66 -16.90 -5.18
N PHE A 342 9.14 -17.61 -4.15
CA PHE A 342 10.41 -18.34 -4.18
C PHE A 342 10.20 -19.81 -3.80
N GLY A 343 10.90 -20.72 -4.50
CA GLY A 343 10.87 -22.15 -4.18
C GLY A 343 11.56 -22.51 -2.86
N LYS A 344 12.52 -21.67 -2.42
CA LYS A 344 13.23 -21.74 -1.14
C LYS A 344 13.29 -20.35 -0.53
N LEU A 345 13.11 -20.25 0.79
CA LEU A 345 13.22 -18.98 1.50
C LEU A 345 14.58 -18.32 1.24
N PRO A 346 14.64 -17.09 0.72
CA PRO A 346 15.89 -16.35 0.69
C PRO A 346 16.31 -15.99 2.11
N ALA A 347 17.60 -16.13 2.44
CA ALA A 347 18.15 -15.67 3.70
C ALA A 347 19.36 -14.81 3.41
N PHE A 348 19.28 -13.56 3.85
CA PHE A 348 20.40 -12.63 3.79
C PHE A 348 21.14 -12.68 5.14
N ASN A 349 22.36 -13.19 5.10
CA ASN A 349 23.16 -13.37 6.31
C ASN A 349 24.03 -12.14 6.52
N ASN A 350 23.61 -11.24 7.41
CA ASN A 350 24.42 -10.10 7.83
C ASN A 350 25.37 -10.53 8.97
N PRO A 351 26.70 -10.63 8.74
CA PRO A 351 27.63 -11.05 9.80
C PRO A 351 27.71 -10.03 10.94
N LEU A 352 27.46 -8.76 10.67
CA LEU A 352 27.47 -7.71 11.67
C LEU A 352 26.33 -7.90 12.68
N GLU A 353 25.12 -8.17 12.20
CA GLU A 353 23.97 -8.46 13.08
C GLU A 353 24.23 -9.69 13.95
N GLN A 354 24.82 -10.74 13.37
CA GLN A 354 25.20 -11.95 14.10
C GLN A 354 26.25 -11.64 15.19
N ALA A 355 27.25 -10.83 14.87
CA ALA A 355 28.28 -10.41 15.82
C ALA A 355 27.70 -9.56 16.96
N VAL A 356 26.80 -8.62 16.65
CA VAL A 356 26.12 -7.78 17.65
C VAL A 356 25.31 -8.64 18.63
N ILE A 357 24.54 -9.61 18.13
CA ILE A 357 23.77 -10.52 18.98
C ILE A 357 24.69 -11.39 19.85
N ALA A 358 25.79 -11.91 19.28
CA ALA A 358 26.76 -12.71 20.02
C ALA A 358 27.43 -11.91 21.16
N VAL A 359 27.82 -10.65 20.88
CA VAL A 359 28.41 -9.75 21.88
C VAL A 359 27.39 -9.40 22.96
N MET A 360 26.14 -9.09 22.59
CA MET A 360 25.07 -8.81 23.56
C MET A 360 24.80 -10.00 24.48
N ALA A 361 24.74 -11.21 23.92
CA ALA A 361 24.58 -12.44 24.70
C ALA A 361 25.76 -12.63 25.67
N PHE A 362 27.00 -12.46 25.21
CA PHE A 362 28.19 -12.54 26.05
C PHE A 362 28.17 -11.53 27.21
N ILE A 363 27.79 -10.28 26.95
CA ILE A 363 27.68 -9.23 27.96
C ILE A 363 26.62 -9.63 29.00
N LEU A 364 25.45 -10.07 28.57
CA LEU A 364 24.37 -10.48 29.46
C LEU A 364 24.75 -11.68 30.33
N CYS A 365 25.40 -12.69 29.75
CA CYS A 365 25.92 -13.84 30.49
C CYS A 365 26.95 -13.42 31.56
N SER A 366 27.84 -12.49 31.20
CA SER A 366 28.86 -11.96 32.11
C SER A 366 28.24 -11.17 33.26
N LEU A 367 27.23 -10.34 32.97
CA LEU A 367 26.48 -9.58 33.97
C LEU A 367 25.66 -10.49 34.89
N ALA A 368 25.02 -11.54 34.34
CA ALA A 368 24.24 -12.50 35.12
C ALA A 368 25.11 -13.25 36.14
N ALA A 369 26.38 -13.52 35.83
CA ALA A 369 27.32 -14.16 36.76
C ALA A 369 27.80 -13.22 37.87
N LEU A 370 27.72 -11.90 37.68
CA LEU A 370 28.25 -10.91 38.62
C LEU A 370 27.41 -10.82 39.91
N VAL A 371 26.09 -10.95 39.79
CA VAL A 371 25.16 -10.90 40.93
C VAL A 371 25.49 -11.98 41.98
N PRO A 372 25.48 -13.29 41.67
CA PRO A 372 25.83 -14.33 42.64
C PRO A 372 27.28 -14.22 43.13
N ALA A 373 28.22 -13.83 42.26
CA ALA A 373 29.62 -13.64 42.62
C ALA A 373 29.80 -12.59 43.74
N PHE A 374 29.07 -11.47 43.64
CA PHE A 374 29.08 -10.41 44.64
C PHE A 374 28.52 -10.88 45.99
N PHE A 375 27.40 -11.61 45.98
CA PHE A 375 26.82 -12.18 47.20
C PHE A 375 27.74 -13.23 47.85
N ALA A 376 28.45 -14.05 47.06
CA ALA A 376 29.43 -15.01 47.58
C ALA A 376 30.65 -14.34 48.22
N ALA A 377 31.12 -13.26 47.62
CA ALA A 377 32.28 -12.53 48.12
C ALA A 377 31.99 -11.86 49.48
N ARG A 378 30.73 -11.46 49.73
CA ARG A 378 30.30 -10.85 50.99
C ARG A 378 29.81 -11.85 52.06
N SER A 379 29.64 -13.14 51.74
CA SER A 379 29.20 -14.11 52.74
C SER A 379 30.27 -14.40 53.79
N ASP A 380 29.91 -14.33 55.05
CA ASP A 380 30.82 -14.37 56.19
C ASP A 380 31.51 -15.75 56.35
N ALA A 381 32.84 -15.77 56.42
CA ALA A 381 33.66 -16.99 56.42
C ALA A 381 33.43 -17.83 57.70
N ALA A 382 33.24 -17.16 58.84
CA ALA A 382 33.01 -17.83 60.12
C ALA A 382 31.63 -18.51 60.18
N LYS A 383 30.58 -17.89 59.62
CA LYS A 383 29.24 -18.49 59.55
C LYS A 383 29.16 -19.66 58.57
N SER A 384 29.91 -19.61 57.48
CA SER A 384 29.90 -20.65 56.45
C SER A 384 30.61 -21.93 56.87
N LEU A 385 31.56 -21.86 57.80
CA LEU A 385 32.19 -23.03 58.42
C LEU A 385 31.45 -23.55 59.66
N ARG A 386 30.68 -22.69 60.35
CA ARG A 386 29.97 -23.03 61.60
C ARG A 386 28.57 -23.61 61.41
N ASN A 387 27.91 -23.34 60.29
CA ASN A 387 26.60 -23.93 59.94
C ASN A 387 26.75 -25.18 59.05
N LEU A 388 27.82 -25.95 59.27
CA LEU A 388 28.06 -27.25 58.65
C LEU A 388 27.68 -28.36 59.63
#